data_AF-A0A1J8QGH6-F1
#
_entry.id   AF-A0A1J8QGH6-F1
#
_cell.length_a   1.000
_cell.length_b   1.000
_cell.length_c   1.000
_cell.angle_alpha   90.00
_cell.angle_beta   90.00
_cell.angle_gamma   90.00
#
_symmetry.space_group_name_H-M   'P 1'
#
loop_
_entity.id
_entity.type
_entity.pdbx_description
1 polymer ?
#
loop_
_entity_poly.entity_id
_entity_poly.type
_entity_poly.pdbx_seq_one_letter_code
_entity_poly.pdbx_strand_id
1 'polypeptide(L)' 'MTVLPVGGYVWTIRNNNTGYTIQDGGVTVFWGVAEAVDGADVTIGAGTGNDTQRWLFESV' A
#
# COMPACT_ATOMS: atom_id res chain seq x y z
N MET A 1 6.57 -2.77 -19.04
CA MET A 1 6.46 -3.43 -17.73
C MET A 1 7.85 -3.91 -17.35
N THR A 2 8.42 -3.38 -16.27
CA THR A 2 9.75 -3.78 -15.79
C THR A 2 9.55 -4.72 -14.61
N VAL A 3 9.87 -6.00 -14.79
CA VAL A 3 9.88 -6.96 -13.68
C VAL A 3 11.24 -6.86 -13.00
N LEU A 4 11.23 -6.51 -11.72
CA LEU A 4 12.45 -6.43 -10.92
C LEU A 4 12.91 -7.84 -10.55
N PRO A 5 14.23 -8.10 -10.49
CA PRO A 5 14.75 -9.38 -10.02
C PRO A 5 14.35 -9.62 -8.56
N VAL A 6 14.42 -10.88 -8.13
CA VAL A 6 14.20 -11.26 -6.73
C VAL A 6 15.10 -10.41 -5.82
N GLY A 7 14.52 -9.84 -4.76
CA GLY A 7 15.20 -8.92 -3.84
C GLY A 7 15.29 -7.47 -4.32
N GLY A 8 14.89 -7.18 -5.55
CA GLY A 8 14.83 -5.82 -6.10
C GLY A 8 13.47 -5.14 -5.98
N TYR A 9 12.44 -5.82 -5.44
CA TYR A 9 11.11 -5.24 -5.29
C TYR A 9 11.12 -4.12 -4.25
N VAL A 10 10.65 -2.93 -4.66
CA VAL A 10 10.57 -1.74 -3.82
C VAL A 10 9.15 -1.21 -3.76
N TRP A 11 8.80 -0.61 -2.63
CA TRP A 11 7.52 0.07 -2.39
C TRP A 11 7.77 1.51 -1.99
N THR A 12 6.93 2.41 -2.46
CA THR A 12 6.89 3.81 -2.05
C THR A 12 5.99 3.95 -0.84
N ILE A 13 6.51 4.46 0.28
CA ILE A 13 5.74 4.74 1.50
C ILE A 13 5.63 6.25 1.68
N ARG A 14 4.42 6.78 1.79
CA ARG A 14 4.16 8.23 1.95
C ARG A 14 3.26 8.51 3.13
N ASN A 15 3.61 9.51 3.93
CA ASN A 15 2.75 10.03 4.99
C ASN A 15 1.98 11.24 4.47
N ASN A 16 0.66 11.28 4.65
CA ASN A 16 -0.21 12.37 4.21
C ASN A 16 -1.02 13.03 5.36
N ASN A 17 -0.48 13.05 6.58
CA ASN A 17 -1.11 13.55 7.82
C ASN A 17 -2.36 12.78 8.27
N THR A 18 -2.89 11.88 7.45
CA THR A 18 -4.04 11.01 7.78
C THR A 18 -3.65 9.54 7.91
N GLY A 19 -2.36 9.24 7.78
CA GLY A 19 -1.79 7.90 7.79
C GLY A 19 -0.74 7.74 6.69
N TYR A 20 -0.32 6.50 6.48
CA TYR A 20 0.60 6.15 5.41
C TYR A 20 -0.12 5.47 4.25
N THR A 21 0.33 5.73 3.03
CA THR A 21 0.00 4.90 1.86
C THR A 21 1.21 4.07 1.46
N ILE A 22 0.97 2.84 1.00
CA ILE A 22 1.98 1.96 0.42
C ILE A 22 1.64 1.81 -1.07
N GLN A 23 2.58 2.15 -1.94
CA GLN A 23 2.38 2.20 -3.38
C GLN A 23 3.52 1.51 -4.12
N ASP A 24 3.29 1.09 -5.36
CA ASP A 24 4.38 0.60 -6.20
C ASP A 24 5.45 1.69 -6.44
N GLY A 25 6.61 1.29 -6.98
CA GLY A 25 7.70 2.22 -7.28
C GLY A 25 7.30 3.33 -8.28
N GLY A 26 6.30 3.08 -9.13
CA GLY A 26 5.74 4.06 -10.06
C GLY A 26 4.67 4.97 -9.44
N VAL A 27 4.22 4.71 -8.21
CA VAL A 27 3.22 5.53 -7.51
C VAL A 27 1.88 5.54 -8.27
N THR A 28 1.51 4.39 -8.83
CA THR A 28 0.32 4.19 -9.67
C THR A 28 -0.77 3.36 -9.00
N VAL A 29 -0.37 2.41 -8.16
CA VAL A 29 -1.28 1.50 -7.44
C VAL A 29 -0.97 1.50 -5.95
N PHE A 30 -1.97 1.16 -5.15
CA PHE A 30 -1.97 1.26 -3.70
C PHE A 30 -2.31 -0.08 -3.08
N TRP A 31 -1.68 -0.38 -1.94
CA TRP A 31 -2.14 -1.46 -1.06
C TRP A 31 -3.40 -1.04 -0.32
N GLY A 32 -4.36 -1.96 -0.23
CA GLY A 32 -5.53 -1.79 0.62
C GLY A 32 -6.32 -3.07 0.80
N VAL A 33 -7.34 -2.98 1.65
CA VAL A 33 -8.30 -4.06 1.88
C VAL A 33 -9.66 -3.65 1.32
N ALA A 34 -10.44 -4.62 0.84
CA ALA A 34 -11.81 -4.34 0.39
C ALA A 34 -12.68 -3.92 1.59
N GLU A 35 -12.57 -4.68 2.69
CA GLU A 35 -13.20 -4.41 3.97
C GLU A 35 -12.18 -4.68 5.10
N ALA A 36 -12.13 -3.80 6.10
CA ALA A 36 -11.18 -3.89 7.21
C ALA A 36 -11.68 -4.86 8.29
N VAL A 37 -11.74 -6.14 7.94
CA VAL A 37 -12.15 -7.25 8.81
C VAL A 37 -10.99 -8.23 9.03
N ASP A 38 -11.09 -9.06 10.06
CA ASP A 38 -10.08 -10.09 10.32
C ASP A 38 -9.98 -11.08 9.15
N GLY A 39 -8.75 -11.47 8.80
CA GLY A 39 -8.46 -12.33 7.66
C GLY A 39 -8.62 -11.69 6.28
N ALA A 40 -8.84 -10.37 6.18
CA ALA A 40 -8.92 -9.70 4.88
C ALA A 40 -7.59 -9.73 4.12
N ASP A 41 -7.63 -10.12 2.85
CA ASP A 41 -6.48 -10.10 1.96
C ASP A 41 -6.09 -8.67 1.58
N VAL A 42 -4.78 -8.40 1.57
CA VAL A 42 -4.24 -7.15 1.00
C VAL A 42 -4.29 -7.24 -0.52
N THR A 43 -4.97 -6.28 -1.12
CA THR A 43 -5.10 -6.12 -2.56
C THR A 43 -4.27 -4.94 -3.05
N ILE A 44 -3.89 -4.98 -4.33
CA ILE A 44 -3.19 -3.88 -5.01
C ILE A 44 -4.12 -3.35 -6.10
N GLY A 45 -4.46 -2.07 -6.02
CA GLY A 45 -5.43 -1.47 -6.94
C GLY A 45 -5.30 0.04 -7.08
N ALA A 46 -6.24 0.63 -7.80
CA ALA A 46 -6.32 2.07 -7.96
C ALA A 46 -6.51 2.78 -6.61
N GLY A 47 -5.98 3.99 -6.50
CA GLY A 47 -6.17 4.83 -5.31
C GLY A 47 -7.63 5.26 -5.17
N THR A 48 -8.26 4.97 -4.04
CA THR A 48 -9.62 5.38 -3.70
C THR A 48 -9.63 6.57 -2.74
N GLY A 49 -8.52 6.80 -2.02
CA GLY A 49 -8.43 7.84 -0.99
C GLY A 49 -9.11 7.48 0.34
N ASN A 50 -9.72 6.30 0.42
CA ASN A 50 -10.46 5.81 1.57
C ASN A 50 -9.52 5.27 2.66
N ASP A 51 -10.05 5.16 3.87
CA ASP A 51 -9.29 4.66 5.03
C ASP A 51 -8.84 3.20 4.88
N THR A 52 -9.50 2.41 4.03
CA THR A 52 -9.09 1.02 3.73
C THR A 52 -7.80 0.91 2.90
N GLN A 53 -7.22 2.04 2.47
CA GLN A 53 -5.90 2.14 1.84
C GLN A 53 -4.89 2.92 2.68
N ARG A 54 -5.21 3.19 3.96
CA ARG A 54 -4.34 3.90 4.90
C ARG A 54 -3.80 2.94 5.95
N TRP A 55 -2.54 3.12 6.28
CA TRP A 55 -1.78 2.24 7.18
C TRP A 55 -1.13 3.06 8.30
N LEU A 56 -0.96 2.41 9.45
CA LEU A 56 -0.18 2.91 10.58
C LEU A 56 1.05 2.01 10.76
N PHE A 57 2.21 2.63 10.99
CA PHE A 57 3.45 1.92 11.30
C PHE A 57 3.90 2.29 12.71
N GLU A 58 4.22 1.29 13.51
CA GLU A 58 4.77 1.46 14.85
C GLU A 58 6.16 0.80 14.91
N SER A 59 7.12 1.48 15.54
CA SER A 59 8.42 0.88 15.83
C SER A 59 8.29 -0.12 16.98
N VAL A 60 8.92 -1.28 16.85
CA VAL A 60 8.98 -2.34 17.87
C VAL A 60 10.32 -2.37 18.59
#